data_AF-A0AAV2PYY9-F1
#
_entry.id   AF-A0AAV2PYY9-F1
#
_cell.length_a   1.000
_cell.length_b   1.000
_cell.length_c   1.000
_cell.angle_alpha   90.00
_cell.angle_beta   90.00
_cell.angle_gamma   90.00
#
_symmetry.space_group_name_H-M   'P 1'
#
loop_
_entity.id
_entity.type
_entity.pdbx_description
1 polymer ?
#
loop_
_entity_poly.entity_id
_entity_poly.type
_entity_poly.pdbx_seq_one_letter_code
_entity_poly.pdbx_strand_id
1 'polypeptide(L)'
;MEPKARMAFQRQLVNQRLGLDVAEAIGINTEGIVSNRDLQDCTFERNHNGSRKDTVVNIVKSEMNSAGFLSSRELNKARRHAKILAKQISRDASENSMEEGPEKKRQKLNSSVVDSVDSDDEGRMVVDEGPPCPGEEGSEWPLDNFCSKLCTELFSPAWETRHGAATALREIICVHGAGAGKSNTQTMQEMSWCHQAWLEDMAVRMICVLSLDRFGDFVSDQVVAPVRETCAQALGNILHLLSVSGVLGVVRLLETMLSWREWEARHGGLLGLKYLLAIRTDIRDDLLKHAYPHIYKG
;
A
#
# COMPACT_ATOMS: atom_id res chain seq x y z
N MET A 1 9.63 18.35 40.47
CA MET A 1 8.16 18.22 40.48
C MET A 1 7.77 17.07 41.38
N GLU A 2 6.79 17.29 42.25
CA GLU A 2 6.18 16.25 43.08
C GLU A 2 5.58 15.15 42.18
N PRO A 3 5.73 13.85 42.51
CA PRO A 3 5.31 12.75 41.63
C PRO A 3 3.84 12.80 41.23
N LYS A 4 2.97 13.31 42.12
CA LYS A 4 1.54 13.53 41.82
C LYS A 4 1.31 14.59 40.75
N ALA A 5 2.09 15.67 40.75
CA ALA A 5 2.00 16.74 39.75
C ALA A 5 2.46 16.27 38.37
N ARG A 6 3.49 15.39 38.32
CA ARG A 6 3.96 14.79 37.07
C ARG A 6 2.89 13.88 36.45
N MET A 7 2.23 13.05 37.25
CA MET A 7 1.17 12.15 36.78
C MET A 7 -0.05 12.93 36.26
N ALA A 8 -0.43 14.01 36.95
CA ALA A 8 -1.52 14.89 36.50
C ALA A 8 -1.20 15.55 35.16
N PHE A 9 0.04 16.04 34.98
CA PHE A 9 0.49 16.64 33.72
C PHE A 9 0.51 15.63 32.57
N GLN A 10 0.99 14.41 32.83
CA GLN A 10 0.98 13.34 31.83
C GLN A 10 -0.45 12.94 31.42
N ARG A 11 -1.37 12.81 32.38
CA ARG A 11 -2.79 12.55 32.10
C ARG A 11 -3.41 13.65 31.24
N GLN A 12 -3.12 14.91 31.55
CA GLN A 12 -3.61 16.05 30.77
C GLN A 12 -3.11 16.01 29.33
N LEU A 13 -1.83 15.70 29.12
CA LEU A 13 -1.24 15.60 27.78
C LEU A 13 -1.86 14.46 26.96
N VAL A 14 -2.12 13.31 27.59
CA VAL A 14 -2.78 12.17 26.95
C VAL A 14 -4.21 12.53 26.55
N ASN A 15 -4.97 13.17 27.43
CA ASN A 15 -6.33 13.61 27.13
C ASN A 15 -6.37 14.58 25.94
N GLN A 16 -5.46 15.55 25.89
CA GLN A 16 -5.34 16.50 24.78
C GLN A 16 -4.98 15.80 23.46
N ARG A 17 -4.06 14.82 23.51
CA ARG A 17 -3.61 14.13 22.29
C ARG A 17 -4.63 13.14 21.74
N LEU A 18 -5.49 12.62 22.61
CA LEU A 18 -6.60 11.73 22.25
C LEU A 18 -7.91 12.47 21.98
N GLY A 19 -7.94 13.80 22.09
CA GLY A 19 -9.14 14.61 21.89
C GLY A 19 -10.24 14.35 22.93
N LEU A 20 -9.88 13.78 24.08
CA LEU A 20 -10.81 13.43 25.15
C LEU A 20 -11.29 14.67 25.92
N ASP A 21 -10.51 15.75 25.88
CA ASP A 21 -10.86 17.08 26.35
C ASP A 21 -11.99 17.70 25.52
N VAL A 22 -11.96 17.51 24.19
CA VAL A 22 -13.03 17.95 23.29
C VAL A 22 -14.29 17.11 23.48
N ALA A 23 -14.15 15.80 23.72
CA ALA A 23 -15.27 14.91 23.99
C ALA A 23 -16.00 15.26 25.30
N GLU A 24 -15.25 15.61 26.36
CA GLU A 24 -15.82 16.07 27.63
C GLU A 24 -16.57 17.41 27.47
N ALA A 25 -16.03 18.34 26.67
CA ALA A 25 -16.69 19.61 26.35
C ALA A 25 -18.00 19.45 25.55
N ILE A 26 -18.19 18.32 24.86
CA ILE A 26 -19.41 17.96 24.10
C ILE A 26 -20.41 17.17 24.99
N GLY A 27 -20.09 16.96 26.27
CA GLY A 27 -20.95 16.27 27.24
C GLY A 27 -20.84 14.74 27.20
N ILE A 28 -19.80 14.20 26.56
CA ILE A 28 -19.49 12.77 26.59
C ILE A 28 -18.71 12.49 27.87
N ASN A 29 -19.22 11.59 28.72
CA ASN A 29 -18.53 11.21 29.94
C ASN A 29 -17.28 10.37 29.59
N THR A 30 -16.11 10.97 29.76
CA THR A 30 -14.79 10.35 29.53
C THR A 30 -14.13 9.88 30.84
N GLU A 31 -14.81 10.01 31.97
CA GLU A 31 -14.33 9.59 33.28
C GLU A 31 -14.22 8.05 33.33
N GLY A 32 -12.99 7.54 33.22
CA GLY A 32 -12.69 6.12 33.28
C GLY A 32 -12.02 5.54 32.03
N ILE A 33 -11.89 6.32 30.94
CA ILE A 33 -11.19 5.87 29.72
C ILE A 33 -9.67 5.78 29.95
N VAL A 34 -9.10 6.72 30.73
CA VAL A 34 -7.69 6.74 31.12
C VAL A 34 -7.58 6.90 32.63
N SER A 35 -7.14 5.84 33.32
CA SER A 35 -6.95 5.83 34.77
C SER A 35 -5.49 6.08 35.15
N ASN A 36 -5.25 6.48 36.40
CA ASN A 36 -3.88 6.65 36.91
C ASN A 36 -3.08 5.33 36.95
N ARG A 37 -3.76 4.17 36.88
CA ARG A 37 -3.13 2.85 36.76
C ARG A 37 -2.56 2.61 35.37
N ASP A 38 -3.19 3.14 34.33
CA ASP A 38 -2.74 3.01 32.94
C ASP A 38 -1.49 3.87 32.66
N LEU A 39 -1.25 4.86 33.53
CA LEU A 39 -0.11 5.78 33.47
C LEU A 39 1.04 5.35 34.40
N GLN A 40 0.85 4.31 35.21
CA GLN A 40 1.93 3.74 36.00
C GLN A 40 2.74 2.79 35.12
N ASP A 41 4.05 3.02 35.04
CA ASP A 41 4.97 2.05 34.44
C ASP A 41 4.76 0.70 35.14
N CYS A 42 4.31 -0.29 34.37
CA CYS A 42 4.34 -1.68 34.80
C CYS A 42 5.81 -2.06 34.97
N THR A 43 6.34 -1.89 36.18
CA THR A 43 7.58 -2.55 36.60
C THR A 43 7.27 -4.04 36.70
N PHE A 44 7.28 -4.72 35.56
CA PHE A 44 7.57 -6.15 35.53
C PHE A 44 8.94 -6.31 36.18
N GLU A 45 8.99 -7.07 37.27
CA GLU A 45 10.22 -7.50 37.94
C GLU A 45 11.19 -8.09 36.91
N ARG A 46 12.14 -7.26 36.49
CA ARG A 46 13.14 -7.63 35.50
C ARG A 46 14.32 -8.19 36.27
N ASN A 47 14.32 -9.51 36.45
CA ASN A 47 15.49 -10.23 36.93
C ASN A 47 16.69 -9.85 36.06
N HIS A 48 17.69 -9.27 36.71
CA HIS A 48 18.89 -8.75 36.10
C HIS A 48 19.76 -9.92 35.62
N ASN A 49 19.78 -10.18 34.31
CA ASN A 49 20.97 -10.73 33.66
C ASN A 49 20.95 -10.45 32.15
N GLY A 50 21.92 -9.63 31.72
CA GLY A 50 22.60 -9.71 30.44
C GLY A 50 21.79 -9.62 29.13
N SER A 51 21.93 -8.45 28.48
CA SER A 51 22.09 -8.29 27.01
C SER A 51 20.86 -7.98 26.14
N ARG A 52 21.05 -6.90 25.35
CA ARG A 52 20.33 -6.37 24.19
C ARG A 52 18.97 -5.69 24.43
N LYS A 53 18.98 -4.36 24.29
CA LYS A 53 17.79 -3.53 24.04
C LYS A 53 17.18 -3.97 22.72
N ASP A 54 16.05 -4.67 22.76
CA ASP A 54 15.26 -4.94 21.57
C ASP A 54 14.82 -3.61 20.95
N THR A 55 15.25 -3.40 19.70
CA THR A 55 14.90 -2.20 18.92
C THR A 55 13.40 -2.24 18.62
N VAL A 56 12.74 -1.08 18.53
CA VAL A 56 11.33 -0.89 18.12
C VAL A 56 10.94 -1.76 16.89
N VAL A 57 11.91 -2.01 16.01
CA VAL A 57 11.83 -2.93 14.87
C VAL A 57 11.37 -4.35 15.23
N ASN A 58 11.74 -4.90 16.38
CA ASN A 58 11.39 -6.26 16.80
C ASN A 58 9.96 -6.35 17.36
N ILE A 59 9.47 -5.28 18.00
CA ILE A 59 8.07 -5.18 18.46
C ILE A 59 7.13 -5.07 17.25
N VAL A 60 7.49 -4.24 16.26
CA VAL A 60 6.73 -4.12 15.00
C VAL A 60 6.75 -5.43 14.20
N LYS A 61 7.87 -6.16 14.17
CA LYS A 61 7.94 -7.51 13.57
C LYS A 61 6.97 -8.51 14.23
N SER A 62 6.82 -8.44 15.55
CA SER A 62 5.96 -9.33 16.33
C SER A 62 4.48 -9.11 16.04
N GLU A 63 4.05 -7.84 16.01
CA GLU A 63 2.63 -7.52 15.75
C GLU A 63 2.24 -7.71 14.29
N MET A 64 3.11 -7.36 13.33
CA MET A 64 2.79 -7.49 11.90
C MET A 64 2.75 -8.96 11.44
N ASN A 65 3.54 -9.85 12.04
CA ASN A 65 3.46 -11.28 11.75
C ASN A 65 2.21 -11.93 12.37
N SER A 66 1.73 -11.42 13.50
CA SER A 66 0.51 -11.92 14.16
C SER A 66 -0.76 -11.58 13.37
N ALA A 67 -0.70 -10.56 12.50
CA ALA A 67 -1.84 -10.13 11.71
C ALA A 67 -2.07 -10.94 10.42
N GLY A 68 -1.15 -11.76 9.93
CA GLY A 68 -1.40 -12.73 8.83
C GLY A 68 -1.95 -12.21 7.48
N PHE A 69 -2.20 -10.91 7.31
CA PHE A 69 -2.96 -10.33 6.18
C PHE A 69 -2.10 -9.62 5.13
N LEU A 70 -0.77 -9.63 5.25
CA LEU A 70 0.12 -8.92 4.32
C LEU A 70 0.93 -9.92 3.47
N SER A 71 0.85 -9.76 2.16
CA SER A 71 1.69 -10.45 1.18
C SER A 71 3.17 -10.13 1.43
N SER A 72 4.07 -11.04 1.05
CA SER A 72 5.53 -10.84 1.20
C SER A 72 6.03 -9.54 0.55
N ARG A 73 5.34 -9.05 -0.50
CA ARG A 73 5.62 -7.74 -1.12
C ARG A 73 5.26 -6.58 -0.20
N GLU A 74 4.07 -6.62 0.40
CA GLU A 74 3.55 -5.59 1.30
C GLU A 74 4.35 -5.51 2.59
N LEU A 75 4.78 -6.65 3.13
CA LEU A 75 5.61 -6.73 4.33
C LEU A 75 6.99 -6.10 4.08
N ASN A 76 7.61 -6.37 2.93
CA ASN A 76 8.88 -5.75 2.56
C ASN A 76 8.74 -4.24 2.29
N LYS A 77 7.63 -3.80 1.69
CA LYS A 77 7.34 -2.38 1.46
C LYS A 77 7.11 -1.63 2.78
N ALA A 78 6.31 -2.17 3.69
CA ALA A 78 6.09 -1.60 5.02
C ALA A 78 7.37 -1.55 5.85
N ARG A 79 8.23 -2.57 5.76
CA ARG A 79 9.55 -2.57 6.42
C ARG A 79 10.46 -1.45 5.91
N ARG A 80 10.43 -1.15 4.61
CA ARG A 80 11.17 -0.01 4.03
C ARG A 80 10.60 1.31 4.51
N HIS A 81 9.27 1.46 4.49
CA HIS A 81 8.59 2.67 4.95
C HIS A 81 8.85 2.99 6.43
N ALA A 82 8.83 1.96 7.30
CA ALA A 82 9.13 2.12 8.73
C ALA A 82 10.58 2.59 8.99
N LYS A 83 11.55 2.14 8.18
CA LYS A 83 12.95 2.60 8.29
C LYS A 83 13.11 4.06 7.88
N ILE A 84 12.40 4.50 6.84
CA ILE A 84 12.42 5.89 6.37
C ILE A 84 11.80 6.81 7.42
N LEU A 85 10.63 6.44 7.95
CA LEU A 85 9.97 7.20 9.03
C LEU A 85 10.85 7.30 10.28
N ALA A 86 11.51 6.22 10.70
CA ALA A 86 12.44 6.25 11.83
C ALA A 86 13.62 7.21 11.60
N LYS A 87 14.09 7.32 10.34
CA LYS A 87 15.17 8.24 9.96
C LYS A 87 14.70 9.70 9.92
N GLN A 88 13.49 9.97 9.44
CA GLN A 88 12.89 11.31 9.46
C GLN A 88 12.65 11.80 10.91
N ILE A 89 12.10 10.94 11.78
CA ILE A 89 11.92 11.26 13.21
C ILE A 89 13.26 11.57 13.89
N SER A 90 14.34 10.85 13.52
CA SER A 90 15.68 11.14 14.05
C SER A 90 16.28 12.46 13.54
N ARG A 91 15.88 12.92 12.34
CA ARG A 91 16.33 14.18 11.75
C ARG A 91 15.59 15.38 12.36
N ASP A 92 14.27 15.25 12.54
CA ASP A 92 13.44 16.31 13.14
C ASP A 92 13.75 16.50 14.64
N ALA A 93 14.17 15.44 15.34
CA ALA A 93 14.66 15.55 16.71
C ALA A 93 15.99 16.32 16.84
N SER A 94 16.78 16.40 15.75
CA SER A 94 18.03 17.15 15.70
C SER A 94 17.85 18.61 15.29
N GLU A 95 16.77 18.96 14.58
CA GLU A 95 16.50 20.35 14.16
C GLU A 95 15.84 21.19 15.27
N ASN A 96 15.34 20.56 16.33
CA ASN A 96 14.62 21.24 17.41
C ASN A 96 15.51 21.72 18.58
N SER A 97 16.81 21.90 18.35
CA SER A 97 17.75 22.43 19.35
C SER A 97 18.73 23.44 18.74
N MET A 98 18.35 24.72 18.66
CA MET A 98 19.18 25.91 18.95
C MET A 98 18.50 27.25 18.56
N GLU A 99 18.09 28.05 19.55
CA GLU A 99 18.52 29.47 19.67
C GLU A 99 19.65 29.42 20.73
N GLU A 100 20.82 30.05 20.63
CA GLU A 100 21.13 31.45 20.34
C GLU A 100 22.68 31.61 20.16
N GLY A 101 23.13 32.43 19.21
CA GLY A 101 24.38 33.21 19.29
C GLY A 101 25.74 32.57 18.84
N PRO A 102 26.69 33.38 18.32
CA PRO A 102 27.63 32.95 17.27
C PRO A 102 29.11 32.85 17.73
N GLU A 103 29.93 32.01 17.09
CA GLU A 103 31.32 32.38 16.78
C GLU A 103 32.06 31.43 15.82
N LYS A 104 32.98 32.04 15.07
CA LYS A 104 33.88 31.48 14.05
C LYS A 104 34.86 30.46 14.67
N LYS A 105 35.38 29.52 13.87
CA LYS A 105 36.83 29.33 13.57
C LYS A 105 37.24 27.87 13.23
N ARG A 106 37.88 27.75 12.06
CA ARG A 106 38.95 26.81 11.63
C ARG A 106 38.58 25.35 11.28
N GLN A 107 38.54 25.17 9.95
CA GLN A 107 39.10 24.05 9.20
C GLN A 107 40.43 23.54 9.79
N LYS A 108 40.55 22.22 10.00
CA LYS A 108 41.83 21.54 10.19
C LYS A 108 41.81 20.17 9.50
N LEU A 109 42.55 20.08 8.40
CA LEU A 109 43.11 18.83 7.86
C LEU A 109 44.23 18.34 8.81
N ASN A 110 44.36 17.01 8.95
CA ASN A 110 45.57 16.20 9.25
C ASN A 110 45.09 14.72 9.30
N SER A 111 45.51 13.79 8.44
CA SER A 111 46.84 13.17 8.21
C SER A 111 47.35 12.29 9.36
N SER A 112 47.38 10.96 9.07
CA SER A 112 48.18 9.84 9.61
C SER A 112 48.17 9.58 11.14
N VAL A 113 48.08 8.35 11.66
CA VAL A 113 49.09 7.27 11.60
C VAL A 113 48.43 5.94 12.04
N VAL A 114 48.94 4.85 11.48
CA VAL A 114 48.68 3.42 11.73
C VAL A 114 48.96 2.97 13.17
N ASP A 115 48.21 1.99 13.68
CA ASP A 115 48.81 0.82 14.34
C ASP A 115 47.87 -0.39 14.30
N SER A 116 48.47 -1.56 14.12
CA SER A 116 47.85 -2.85 13.81
C SER A 116 47.58 -3.64 15.09
N VAL A 117 46.53 -4.48 15.10
CA VAL A 117 46.54 -5.79 15.75
C VAL A 117 45.48 -6.69 15.12
N ASP A 118 45.96 -7.79 14.53
CA ASP A 118 45.20 -8.90 13.97
C ASP A 118 44.39 -9.64 15.04
N SER A 119 43.20 -10.11 14.64
CA SER A 119 42.62 -11.37 15.11
C SER A 119 41.58 -11.85 14.10
N ASP A 120 41.85 -13.04 13.57
CA ASP A 120 41.04 -13.81 12.64
C ASP A 120 39.60 -14.06 13.15
N ASP A 121 38.60 -13.78 12.31
CA ASP A 121 37.34 -14.54 12.28
C ASP A 121 36.70 -14.39 10.88
N GLU A 122 36.69 -15.49 10.12
CA GLU A 122 36.04 -15.57 8.82
C GLU A 122 34.51 -15.48 8.97
N GLY A 123 33.88 -14.72 8.07
CA GLY A 123 32.54 -15.08 7.59
C GLY A 123 31.39 -14.15 7.96
N ARG A 124 31.48 -12.85 7.61
CA ARG A 124 30.28 -12.10 7.20
C ARG A 124 30.64 -10.82 6.43
N MET A 125 30.60 -10.89 5.10
CA MET A 125 30.47 -9.68 4.28
C MET A 125 29.08 -9.07 4.55
N VAL A 126 29.02 -8.22 5.57
CA VAL A 126 27.94 -7.24 5.69
C VAL A 126 28.34 -6.12 4.74
N VAL A 127 27.69 -6.07 3.58
CA VAL A 127 27.78 -4.90 2.71
C VAL A 127 27.17 -3.76 3.52
N ASP A 128 28.03 -2.93 4.10
CA ASP A 128 27.67 -1.65 4.70
C ASP A 128 27.20 -0.76 3.55
N GLU A 129 25.91 -0.86 3.23
CA GLU A 129 25.23 0.12 2.38
C GLU A 129 25.30 1.45 3.15
N GLY A 130 26.30 2.25 2.76
CA GLY A 130 26.49 3.60 3.27
C GLY A 130 25.22 4.46 3.15
N PRO A 131 25.23 5.67 3.74
CA PRO A 131 24.04 6.50 3.83
C PRO A 131 23.41 6.68 2.43
N PRO A 132 22.09 6.44 2.27
CA PRO A 132 21.42 6.62 1.00
C PRO A 132 21.64 8.05 0.51
N CYS A 133 22.01 8.17 -0.76
CA CYS A 133 22.28 9.44 -1.41
C CYS A 133 21.04 10.35 -1.30
N PRO A 134 21.19 11.69 -1.20
CA PRO A 134 20.08 12.63 -0.98
C PRO A 134 19.09 12.80 -2.17
N GLY A 135 18.82 11.75 -2.95
CA GLY A 135 17.97 11.77 -4.14
C GLY A 135 16.99 10.59 -4.26
N GLU A 136 16.80 9.78 -3.21
CA GLU A 136 15.89 8.61 -3.23
C GLU A 136 14.41 8.96 -3.03
N GLU A 137 14.07 10.23 -2.77
CA GLU A 137 12.69 10.70 -2.76
C GLU A 137 12.21 10.93 -4.21
N GLY A 138 11.76 9.85 -4.87
CA GLY A 138 11.19 9.94 -6.23
C GLY A 138 11.54 8.80 -7.19
N SER A 139 12.02 7.65 -6.70
CA SER A 139 12.37 6.53 -7.58
C SER A 139 11.15 5.75 -8.10
N GLU A 140 10.02 5.76 -7.38
CA GLU A 140 8.82 4.97 -7.71
C GLU A 140 7.73 5.85 -8.33
N TRP A 141 6.84 5.23 -9.12
CA TRP A 141 5.67 5.90 -9.68
C TRP A 141 4.84 6.59 -8.56
N PRO A 142 4.61 7.92 -8.63
CA PRO A 142 4.04 8.68 -7.50
C PRO A 142 2.66 8.20 -7.02
N LEU A 143 1.85 7.62 -7.92
CA LEU A 143 0.49 7.18 -7.63
C LEU A 143 0.42 5.74 -7.12
N ASP A 144 1.54 5.03 -6.99
CA ASP A 144 1.53 3.60 -6.65
C ASP A 144 0.89 3.31 -5.28
N ASN A 145 1.24 4.10 -4.26
CA ASN A 145 0.66 3.97 -2.93
C ASN A 145 -0.84 4.28 -2.92
N PHE A 146 -1.27 5.27 -3.71
CA PHE A 146 -2.68 5.61 -3.82
C PHE A 146 -3.46 4.49 -4.52
N CYS A 147 -2.95 3.98 -5.64
CA CYS A 147 -3.53 2.84 -6.34
C CYS A 147 -3.59 1.59 -5.46
N SER A 148 -2.54 1.34 -4.66
CA SER A 148 -2.52 0.22 -3.70
C SER A 148 -3.66 0.32 -2.68
N LYS A 149 -3.94 1.53 -2.16
CA LYS A 149 -5.08 1.76 -1.26
C LYS A 149 -6.40 1.51 -1.98
N LEU A 150 -6.57 2.03 -3.20
CA LEU A 150 -7.78 1.82 -4.00
C LEU A 150 -8.01 0.33 -4.30
N CYS A 151 -6.94 -0.45 -4.55
CA CYS A 151 -7.02 -1.89 -4.74
C CYS A 151 -7.57 -2.64 -3.52
N THR A 152 -7.30 -2.16 -2.31
CA THR A 152 -7.91 -2.70 -1.09
C THR A 152 -9.39 -2.32 -0.99
N GLU A 153 -9.71 -1.06 -1.28
CA GLU A 153 -11.08 -0.52 -1.24
C GLU A 153 -12.02 -1.19 -2.29
N LEU A 154 -11.47 -1.72 -3.40
CA LEU A 154 -12.22 -2.52 -4.38
C LEU A 154 -12.96 -3.73 -3.79
N PHE A 155 -12.51 -4.23 -2.63
CA PHE A 155 -13.10 -5.39 -1.96
C PHE A 155 -13.83 -5.02 -0.67
N SER A 156 -14.13 -3.73 -0.47
CA SER A 156 -14.95 -3.26 0.65
C SER A 156 -16.35 -3.87 0.63
N PRO A 157 -16.97 -4.16 1.79
CA PRO A 157 -18.36 -4.59 1.85
C PRO A 157 -19.33 -3.52 1.34
N ALA A 158 -19.00 -2.23 1.47
CA ALA A 158 -19.81 -1.13 0.98
C ALA A 158 -19.65 -0.95 -0.54
N TRP A 159 -20.75 -1.01 -1.29
CA TRP A 159 -20.72 -0.92 -2.75
C TRP A 159 -20.30 0.47 -3.23
N GLU A 160 -20.63 1.51 -2.46
CA GLU A 160 -20.25 2.91 -2.71
C GLU A 160 -18.73 3.06 -2.71
N THR A 161 -18.07 2.42 -1.74
CA THR A 161 -16.62 2.37 -1.62
C THR A 161 -16.00 1.63 -2.80
N ARG A 162 -16.53 0.45 -3.16
CA ARG A 162 -16.03 -0.31 -4.33
C ARG A 162 -16.18 0.49 -5.61
N HIS A 163 -17.34 1.12 -5.82
CA HIS A 163 -17.62 1.94 -6.98
C HIS A 163 -16.70 3.16 -7.05
N GLY A 164 -16.49 3.86 -5.93
CA GLY A 164 -15.56 4.99 -5.83
C GLY A 164 -14.11 4.57 -6.14
N ALA A 165 -13.66 3.43 -5.60
CA ALA A 165 -12.34 2.89 -5.88
C ALA A 165 -12.14 2.52 -7.35
N ALA A 166 -13.13 1.82 -7.95
CA ALA A 166 -13.11 1.48 -9.36
C ALA A 166 -13.12 2.72 -10.26
N THR A 167 -13.89 3.75 -9.89
CA THR A 167 -13.93 5.03 -10.61
C THR A 167 -12.57 5.72 -10.57
N ALA A 168 -11.96 5.84 -9.39
CA ALA A 168 -10.65 6.47 -9.26
C ALA A 168 -9.55 5.71 -10.03
N LEU A 169 -9.54 4.38 -9.95
CA LEU A 169 -8.61 3.55 -10.71
C LEU A 169 -8.82 3.70 -12.22
N ARG A 170 -10.08 3.74 -12.70
CA ARG A 170 -10.39 3.97 -14.11
C ARG A 170 -9.74 5.26 -14.62
N GLU A 171 -9.93 6.38 -13.91
CA GLU A 171 -9.40 7.68 -14.31
C GLU A 171 -7.87 7.73 -14.25
N ILE A 172 -7.28 7.20 -13.17
CA ILE A 172 -5.82 7.16 -13.02
C ILE A 172 -5.18 6.33 -14.13
N ILE A 173 -5.71 5.14 -14.42
CA ILE A 173 -5.14 4.27 -15.44
C ILE A 173 -5.33 4.88 -16.84
N CYS A 174 -6.46 5.55 -17.09
CA CYS A 174 -6.71 6.24 -18.35
C CYS A 174 -5.64 7.29 -18.67
N VAL A 175 -5.23 8.08 -17.67
CA VAL A 175 -4.33 9.23 -17.88
C VAL A 175 -2.86 8.87 -17.60
N HIS A 176 -2.61 8.12 -16.53
CA HIS A 176 -1.28 7.84 -15.99
C HIS A 176 -0.87 6.37 -16.04
N GLY A 177 -1.72 5.49 -16.59
CA GLY A 177 -1.48 4.04 -16.60
C GLY A 177 -0.16 3.65 -17.25
N ALA A 178 0.29 4.36 -18.30
CA ALA A 178 1.55 4.08 -18.99
C ALA A 178 2.80 4.20 -18.09
N GLY A 179 2.72 4.91 -16.97
CA GLY A 179 3.80 5.03 -15.98
C GLY A 179 3.74 3.99 -14.85
N ALA A 180 2.62 3.27 -14.72
CA ALA A 180 2.37 2.42 -13.56
C ALA A 180 3.35 1.24 -13.46
N GLY A 181 3.81 0.94 -12.25
CA GLY A 181 4.75 -0.15 -11.97
C GLY A 181 6.20 0.11 -12.41
N LYS A 182 6.53 1.28 -12.96
CA LYS A 182 7.89 1.64 -13.38
C LYS A 182 8.64 2.39 -12.28
N SER A 183 9.97 2.26 -12.29
CA SER A 183 10.87 2.98 -11.40
C SER A 183 12.12 3.49 -12.13
N ASN A 184 12.63 4.65 -11.70
CA ASN A 184 13.78 5.31 -12.31
C ASN A 184 15.11 4.57 -12.07
N THR A 185 15.14 3.61 -11.14
CA THR A 185 16.32 2.77 -10.87
C THR A 185 16.39 1.52 -11.73
N GLN A 186 15.45 1.32 -12.66
CA GLN A 186 15.34 0.13 -13.49
C GLN A 186 15.84 0.36 -14.92
N THR A 187 16.30 -0.70 -15.57
CA THR A 187 16.54 -0.70 -17.02
C THR A 187 15.21 -0.62 -17.79
N MET A 188 15.26 -0.26 -19.08
CA MET A 188 14.05 -0.20 -19.91
C MET A 188 13.32 -1.55 -20.02
N GLN A 189 14.06 -2.66 -20.06
CA GLN A 189 13.48 -4.00 -20.10
C GLN A 189 12.77 -4.34 -18.79
N GLU A 190 13.41 -4.07 -17.65
CA GLU A 190 12.81 -4.26 -16.32
C GLU A 190 11.58 -3.37 -16.13
N MET A 191 11.63 -2.11 -16.54
CA MET A 191 10.46 -1.21 -16.50
C MET A 191 9.30 -1.76 -17.33
N SER A 192 9.56 -2.27 -18.52
CA SER A 192 8.52 -2.89 -19.36
C SER A 192 7.93 -4.12 -18.70
N TRP A 193 8.77 -4.98 -18.10
CA TRP A 193 8.32 -6.18 -17.41
C TRP A 193 7.50 -5.86 -16.16
N CYS A 194 7.99 -4.96 -15.30
CA CYS A 194 7.27 -4.52 -14.10
C CYS A 194 5.96 -3.81 -14.44
N HIS A 195 5.94 -3.01 -15.50
CA HIS A 195 4.72 -2.37 -15.99
C HIS A 195 3.67 -3.41 -16.43
N GLN A 196 4.05 -4.42 -17.22
CA GLN A 196 3.13 -5.48 -17.62
C GLN A 196 2.65 -6.30 -16.43
N ALA A 197 3.54 -6.64 -15.49
CA ALA A 197 3.16 -7.33 -14.26
C ALA A 197 2.18 -6.53 -13.39
N TRP A 198 2.34 -5.19 -13.32
CA TRP A 198 1.42 -4.30 -12.61
C TRP A 198 0.04 -4.28 -13.28
N LEU A 199 0.00 -4.21 -14.62
CA LEU A 199 -1.26 -4.26 -15.37
C LEU A 199 -1.97 -5.60 -15.24
N GLU A 200 -1.23 -6.71 -15.25
CA GLU A 200 -1.79 -8.05 -15.03
C GLU A 200 -2.41 -8.19 -13.63
N ASP A 201 -1.72 -7.71 -12.57
CA ASP A 201 -2.28 -7.70 -11.21
C ASP A 201 -3.57 -6.88 -11.15
N MET A 202 -3.58 -5.69 -11.74
CA MET A 202 -4.77 -4.85 -11.78
C MET A 202 -5.91 -5.50 -12.58
N ALA A 203 -5.62 -6.11 -13.74
CA ALA A 203 -6.61 -6.83 -14.54
C ALA A 203 -7.25 -7.98 -13.75
N VAL A 204 -6.44 -8.78 -13.04
CA VAL A 204 -6.93 -9.86 -12.19
C VAL A 204 -7.83 -9.32 -11.09
N ARG A 205 -7.48 -8.21 -10.43
CA ARG A 205 -8.33 -7.58 -9.42
C ARG A 205 -9.67 -7.12 -10.00
N MET A 206 -9.68 -6.50 -11.19
CA MET A 206 -10.91 -6.11 -11.87
C MET A 206 -11.78 -7.33 -12.19
N ILE A 207 -11.18 -8.42 -12.70
CA ILE A 207 -11.88 -9.67 -12.99
C ILE A 207 -12.46 -10.30 -11.72
N CYS A 208 -11.71 -10.29 -10.61
CA CYS A 208 -12.23 -10.74 -9.31
C CYS A 208 -13.48 -9.95 -8.94
N VAL A 209 -13.47 -8.61 -9.03
CA VAL A 209 -14.66 -7.80 -8.74
C VAL A 209 -15.81 -8.12 -9.69
N LEU A 210 -15.55 -8.26 -11.01
CA LEU A 210 -16.57 -8.65 -11.99
C LEU A 210 -17.20 -10.02 -11.67
N SER A 211 -16.42 -10.96 -11.14
CA SER A 211 -16.89 -12.31 -10.81
C SER A 211 -17.60 -12.42 -9.46
N LEU A 212 -17.22 -11.59 -8.48
CA LEU A 212 -17.66 -11.68 -7.09
C LEU A 212 -18.74 -10.67 -6.72
N ASP A 213 -18.79 -9.51 -7.37
CA ASP A 213 -19.74 -8.46 -7.03
C ASP A 213 -21.18 -8.92 -7.33
N ARG A 214 -22.03 -8.87 -6.29
CA ARG A 214 -23.45 -9.25 -6.35
C ARG A 214 -24.38 -8.05 -6.23
N PHE A 215 -23.83 -6.83 -6.19
CA PHE A 215 -24.67 -5.64 -6.11
C PHE A 215 -25.37 -5.42 -7.46
N GLY A 216 -26.67 -5.21 -7.39
CA GLY A 216 -27.53 -4.86 -8.51
C GLY A 216 -28.64 -3.97 -7.98
N ASP A 217 -28.81 -2.80 -8.61
CA ASP A 217 -29.92 -1.91 -8.34
C ASP A 217 -31.05 -2.25 -9.32
N PHE A 218 -32.23 -2.55 -8.77
CA PHE A 218 -33.40 -3.02 -9.50
C PHE A 218 -34.44 -1.90 -9.50
N VAL A 219 -34.22 -0.90 -10.36
CA VAL A 219 -35.19 0.18 -10.55
C VAL A 219 -36.05 -0.18 -11.76
N SER A 220 -37.34 -0.46 -11.50
CA SER A 220 -38.28 -0.95 -12.51
C SER A 220 -37.83 -2.31 -13.08
N ASP A 221 -37.83 -2.48 -14.41
CA ASP A 221 -37.49 -3.73 -15.11
C ASP A 221 -36.01 -3.84 -15.54
N GLN A 222 -35.17 -2.90 -15.14
CA GLN A 222 -33.75 -2.88 -15.51
C GLN A 222 -32.88 -3.19 -14.30
N VAL A 223 -31.84 -4.01 -14.52
CA VAL A 223 -30.81 -4.26 -13.51
C VAL A 223 -29.60 -3.40 -13.82
N VAL A 224 -29.27 -2.49 -12.91
CA VAL A 224 -28.07 -1.66 -13.01
C VAL A 224 -27.01 -2.26 -12.11
N ALA A 225 -25.84 -2.56 -12.65
CA ALA A 225 -24.70 -3.11 -11.91
C ALA A 225 -23.55 -2.10 -11.88
N PRO A 226 -23.65 -1.01 -11.08
CA PRO A 226 -22.74 0.13 -11.21
C PRO A 226 -21.28 -0.24 -10.96
N VAL A 227 -21.01 -1.07 -9.95
CA VAL A 227 -19.65 -1.55 -9.66
C VAL A 227 -19.10 -2.38 -10.82
N ARG A 228 -19.87 -3.32 -11.37
CA ARG A 228 -19.43 -4.18 -12.48
C ARG A 228 -19.19 -3.37 -13.76
N GLU A 229 -20.07 -2.43 -14.10
CA GLU A 229 -19.90 -1.57 -15.28
C GLU A 229 -18.61 -0.72 -15.16
N THR A 230 -18.40 -0.07 -14.01
CA THR A 230 -17.22 0.77 -13.79
C THR A 230 -15.93 -0.06 -13.77
N CYS A 231 -15.92 -1.24 -13.14
CA CYS A 231 -14.76 -2.15 -13.18
C CYS A 231 -14.47 -2.65 -14.60
N ALA A 232 -15.49 -2.91 -15.41
CA ALA A 232 -15.30 -3.33 -16.80
C ALA A 232 -14.71 -2.20 -17.66
N GLN A 233 -15.12 -0.96 -17.42
CA GLN A 233 -14.49 0.22 -18.06
C GLN A 233 -13.02 0.38 -17.64
N ALA A 234 -12.73 0.26 -16.34
CA ALA A 234 -11.36 0.29 -15.83
C ALA A 234 -10.51 -0.83 -16.45
N LEU A 235 -11.06 -2.04 -16.56
CA LEU A 235 -10.44 -3.16 -17.26
C LEU A 235 -10.15 -2.82 -18.73
N GLY A 236 -11.05 -2.12 -19.42
CA GLY A 236 -10.82 -1.60 -20.77
C GLY A 236 -9.53 -0.76 -20.88
N ASN A 237 -9.33 0.19 -19.96
CA ASN A 237 -8.11 1.01 -19.93
C ASN A 237 -6.84 0.18 -19.68
N ILE A 238 -6.93 -0.86 -18.83
CA ILE A 238 -5.82 -1.79 -18.58
C ILE A 238 -5.50 -2.61 -19.84
N LEU A 239 -6.53 -3.15 -20.49
CA LEU A 239 -6.41 -3.96 -21.70
C LEU A 239 -5.79 -3.20 -22.88
N HIS A 240 -6.01 -1.87 -22.93
CA HIS A 240 -5.35 -0.99 -23.90
C HIS A 240 -3.82 -1.00 -23.75
N LEU A 241 -3.32 -1.08 -22.52
CA LEU A 241 -1.89 -1.03 -22.17
C LEU A 241 -1.24 -2.42 -22.07
N LEU A 242 -2.04 -3.48 -21.96
CA LEU A 242 -1.55 -4.86 -21.89
C LEU A 242 -1.04 -5.35 -23.25
N SER A 243 0.04 -6.15 -23.18
CA SER A 243 0.51 -6.93 -24.31
C SER A 243 -0.56 -7.90 -24.82
N VAL A 244 -0.46 -8.31 -26.08
CA VAL A 244 -1.38 -9.29 -26.69
C VAL A 244 -1.46 -10.58 -25.85
N SER A 245 -0.33 -11.06 -25.35
CA SER A 245 -0.27 -12.25 -24.48
C SER A 245 -1.07 -12.05 -23.19
N GLY A 246 -0.91 -10.89 -22.54
CA GLY A 246 -1.67 -10.54 -21.33
C GLY A 246 -3.18 -10.46 -21.60
N VAL A 247 -3.58 -9.83 -22.72
CA VAL A 247 -4.99 -9.77 -23.14
C VAL A 247 -5.58 -11.15 -23.38
N LEU A 248 -4.87 -12.05 -24.06
CA LEU A 248 -5.33 -13.43 -24.24
C LEU A 248 -5.44 -14.18 -22.91
N GLY A 249 -4.61 -13.85 -21.92
CA GLY A 249 -4.77 -14.30 -20.54
C GLY A 249 -6.10 -13.86 -19.92
N VAL A 250 -6.44 -12.59 -20.07
CA VAL A 250 -7.73 -12.04 -19.61
C VAL A 250 -8.90 -12.69 -20.34
N VAL A 251 -8.82 -12.91 -21.66
CA VAL A 251 -9.87 -13.59 -22.43
C VAL A 251 -10.20 -14.95 -21.84
N ARG A 252 -9.20 -15.78 -21.52
CA ARG A 252 -9.43 -17.10 -20.92
C ARG A 252 -10.15 -17.02 -19.57
N LEU A 253 -9.84 -16.01 -18.76
CA LEU A 253 -10.53 -15.78 -17.49
C LEU A 253 -11.99 -15.36 -17.70
N LEU A 254 -12.23 -14.46 -18.66
CA LEU A 254 -13.59 -14.04 -19.03
C LEU A 254 -14.42 -15.21 -19.58
N GLU A 255 -13.86 -16.05 -20.47
CA GLU A 255 -14.50 -17.27 -20.97
C GLU A 255 -14.86 -18.24 -19.84
N THR A 256 -13.97 -18.37 -18.84
CA THR A 256 -14.24 -19.17 -17.65
C THR A 256 -15.47 -18.65 -16.91
N MET A 257 -15.57 -17.34 -16.69
CA MET A 257 -16.73 -16.73 -16.02
C MET A 257 -18.04 -16.98 -16.77
N LEU A 258 -18.02 -17.04 -18.10
CA LEU A 258 -19.21 -17.29 -18.93
C LEU A 258 -19.75 -18.71 -18.77
N SER A 259 -18.94 -19.65 -18.26
CA SER A 259 -19.37 -21.01 -17.94
C SER A 259 -20.02 -21.17 -16.56
N TRP A 260 -20.00 -20.13 -15.72
CA TRP A 260 -20.52 -20.19 -14.36
C TRP A 260 -22.05 -20.18 -14.32
N ARG A 261 -22.63 -20.75 -13.25
CA ARG A 261 -24.09 -20.90 -13.09
C ARG A 261 -24.74 -19.59 -12.67
N GLU A 262 -24.02 -18.74 -11.95
CA GLU A 262 -24.45 -17.45 -11.45
C GLU A 262 -24.50 -16.44 -12.60
N TRP A 263 -25.65 -15.78 -12.77
CA TRP A 263 -25.83 -14.84 -13.87
C TRP A 263 -24.96 -13.59 -13.68
N GLU A 264 -24.68 -13.20 -12.45
CA GLU A 264 -23.85 -12.03 -12.11
C GLU A 264 -22.43 -12.19 -12.64
N ALA A 265 -21.85 -13.39 -12.49
CA ALA A 265 -20.53 -13.73 -13.00
C ALA A 265 -20.51 -13.76 -14.54
N ARG A 266 -21.52 -14.38 -15.16
CA ARG A 266 -21.65 -14.37 -16.63
C ARG A 266 -21.81 -12.95 -17.17
N HIS A 267 -22.64 -12.13 -16.54
CA HIS A 267 -22.83 -10.72 -16.88
C HIS A 267 -21.52 -9.93 -16.75
N GLY A 268 -20.76 -10.14 -15.66
CA GLY A 268 -19.42 -9.55 -15.50
C GLY A 268 -18.46 -9.96 -16.62
N GLY A 269 -18.50 -11.23 -17.03
CA GLY A 269 -17.71 -11.75 -18.16
C GLY A 269 -18.08 -11.08 -19.49
N LEU A 270 -19.38 -10.95 -19.77
CA LEU A 270 -19.89 -10.28 -20.96
C LEU A 270 -19.52 -8.79 -21.00
N LEU A 271 -19.56 -8.09 -19.84
CA LEU A 271 -19.08 -6.71 -19.74
C LEU A 271 -17.59 -6.60 -20.06
N GLY A 272 -16.76 -7.51 -19.52
CA GLY A 272 -15.34 -7.55 -19.85
C GLY A 272 -15.09 -7.72 -21.36
N LEU A 273 -15.82 -8.65 -22.00
CA LEU A 273 -15.73 -8.86 -23.46
C LEU A 273 -16.21 -7.64 -24.26
N LYS A 274 -17.29 -6.98 -23.84
CA LYS A 274 -17.83 -5.76 -24.47
C LYS A 274 -16.74 -4.69 -24.57
N TYR A 275 -16.10 -4.36 -23.45
CA TYR A 275 -15.06 -3.32 -23.44
C TYR A 275 -13.77 -3.78 -24.12
N LEU A 276 -13.41 -5.06 -24.01
CA LEU A 276 -12.26 -5.61 -24.74
C LEU A 276 -12.40 -5.44 -26.26
N LEU A 277 -13.55 -5.82 -26.84
CA LEU A 277 -13.81 -5.71 -28.28
C LEU A 277 -13.86 -4.25 -28.77
N ALA A 278 -14.26 -3.33 -27.88
CA ALA A 278 -14.29 -1.90 -28.15
C ALA A 278 -12.86 -1.30 -28.19
N ILE A 279 -12.00 -1.70 -27.27
CA ILE A 279 -10.65 -1.12 -27.10
C ILE A 279 -9.60 -1.78 -28.00
N ARG A 280 -9.56 -3.11 -28.06
CA ARG A 280 -8.53 -3.88 -28.78
C ARG A 280 -8.95 -4.19 -30.22
N THR A 281 -9.13 -3.11 -30.98
CA THR A 281 -9.53 -3.18 -32.40
C THR A 281 -8.48 -3.83 -33.28
N ASP A 282 -7.21 -3.81 -32.85
CA ASP A 282 -6.04 -4.38 -33.52
C ASP A 282 -6.07 -5.91 -33.61
N ILE A 283 -6.68 -6.59 -32.64
CA ILE A 283 -6.78 -8.07 -32.58
C ILE A 283 -8.24 -8.54 -32.57
N ARG A 284 -9.17 -7.70 -33.02
CA ARG A 284 -10.61 -7.92 -32.91
C ARG A 284 -11.07 -9.22 -33.59
N ASP A 285 -10.54 -9.54 -34.77
CA ASP A 285 -10.96 -10.73 -35.52
C ASP A 285 -10.66 -12.03 -34.76
N ASP A 286 -9.54 -12.07 -34.04
CA ASP A 286 -9.22 -13.20 -33.18
C ASP A 286 -10.08 -13.20 -31.92
N LEU A 287 -10.31 -12.04 -31.31
CA LEU A 287 -11.19 -11.91 -30.14
C LEU A 287 -12.63 -12.32 -30.44
N LEU A 288 -13.14 -12.06 -31.64
CA LEU A 288 -14.49 -12.45 -32.04
C LEU A 288 -14.66 -13.98 -32.10
N LYS A 289 -13.62 -14.73 -32.48
CA LYS A 289 -13.67 -16.21 -32.47
C LYS A 289 -13.88 -16.75 -31.05
N HIS A 290 -13.30 -16.07 -30.06
CA HIS A 290 -13.46 -16.37 -28.64
C HIS A 290 -14.83 -15.91 -28.11
N ALA A 291 -15.24 -14.68 -28.40
CA ALA A 291 -16.46 -14.10 -27.84
C ALA A 291 -17.76 -14.67 -28.46
N TYR A 292 -17.77 -14.95 -29.76
CA TYR A 292 -18.98 -15.30 -30.52
C TYR A 292 -19.76 -16.51 -29.96
N PRO A 293 -19.12 -17.66 -29.60
CA PRO A 293 -19.83 -18.81 -29.03
C PRO A 293 -20.57 -18.49 -27.72
N HIS A 294 -20.09 -17.50 -26.96
CA HIS A 294 -20.69 -17.11 -25.69
C HIS A 294 -21.76 -16.04 -25.87
N ILE A 295 -21.58 -15.09 -26.78
CA ILE A 295 -22.59 -14.08 -27.12
C ILE A 295 -23.83 -14.76 -27.72
N TYR A 296 -23.66 -15.77 -28.56
CA TYR A 296 -24.78 -16.50 -29.18
C TYR A 296 -25.57 -17.37 -28.20
N LYS A 297 -24.92 -17.84 -27.12
CA LYS A 297 -25.55 -18.65 -26.05
C LYS A 297 -26.14 -17.81 -24.92
N GLY A 298 -25.74 -16.54 -24.83
CA GLY A 298 -26.03 -15.62 -23.74
C GLY A 298 -27.48 -15.20 -23.64
#